data_AF-A0A5E4K1E2-F1
#
_entry.id   AF-A0A5E4K1E2-F1
#
_cell.length_a   1.000
_cell.length_b   1.000
_cell.length_c   1.000
_cell.angle_alpha   90.00
_cell.angle_beta   90.00
_cell.angle_gamma   90.00
#
_symmetry.space_group_name_H-M   'P 1'
#
loop_
_entity.id
_entity.type
_entity.pdbx_description
1 polymer ?
#
loop_
_entity_poly.entity_id
_entity_poly.type
_entity_poly.pdbx_seq_one_letter_code
_entity_poly.pdbx_strand_id
1 'polypeptide(L)'
;MLESLINPRRAEKGPWKMLFIGMLYASLSLILVHFLFGNDGVLSKFSGLMVVLFCVMFSLPFMYYSIKLEETEDEQVEGIRGIWGAHSDAIYGFMWLFLGFIIAFSFWYIVLQNPNLLNAQIETYCSINSPGAIQSCVSEYSFTAHAISPSALDNSSRLLSIIGNNFGVLIFTLIFSLIFGAGAIFVLAWNASVISAAIGIFAKYNIGEIPLGLLRYMIHGFPEVTAYFITALAGGMFGVGIIRHGVADKKFLKVLLNVVVLISIALAILIIAGIIEVYVTPLLFK
;
A
#
# COMPACT_ATOMS: atom_id res chain seq x y z
N MET A 1 9.17 -11.96 20.27
CA MET A 1 9.38 -11.72 18.82
C MET A 1 9.01 -10.28 18.54
N LEU A 2 9.64 -9.57 17.59
CA LEU A 2 9.25 -8.18 17.27
C LEU A 2 7.75 -8.05 16.96
N GLU A 3 7.19 -9.10 16.36
CA GLU A 3 5.75 -9.30 16.10
C GLU A 3 4.85 -9.21 17.35
N SER A 4 5.36 -9.49 18.56
CA SER A 4 4.59 -9.43 19.80
C SER A 4 4.56 -8.04 20.46
N LEU A 5 5.19 -7.03 19.85
CA LEU A 5 5.16 -5.64 20.35
C LEU A 5 3.76 -5.01 20.27
N ILE A 6 2.86 -5.58 19.47
CA ILE A 6 1.59 -4.96 19.13
C ILE A 6 0.44 -5.85 19.56
N ASN A 7 -0.40 -5.30 20.44
CA ASN A 7 -1.73 -5.84 20.68
C ASN A 7 -2.73 -5.05 19.81
N PRO A 8 -3.45 -5.70 18.88
CA PRO A 8 -4.43 -5.05 17.99
C PRO A 8 -5.42 -4.16 18.74
N ARG A 9 -5.96 -4.64 19.88
CA ARG A 9 -6.89 -3.88 20.74
C ARG A 9 -6.29 -2.60 21.34
N ARG A 10 -4.96 -2.51 21.42
CA ARG A 10 -4.25 -1.32 21.90
C ARG A 10 -3.93 -0.35 20.77
N ALA A 11 -3.91 -0.83 19.52
CA ALA A 11 -3.69 -0.01 18.33
C ALA A 11 -4.94 0.79 17.95
N GLU A 12 -6.14 0.24 18.12
CA GLU A 12 -7.42 0.96 17.93
C GLU A 12 -7.53 2.22 18.81
N LYS A 13 -7.07 2.14 20.07
CA LYS A 13 -7.09 3.30 21.00
C LYS A 13 -6.01 4.35 20.74
N GLY A 14 -5.22 4.21 19.68
CA GLY A 14 -4.14 5.13 19.35
C GLY A 14 -3.54 4.86 17.97
N PRO A 15 -4.32 5.02 16.88
CA PRO A 15 -3.95 4.57 15.54
C PRO A 15 -2.68 5.26 15.01
N TRP A 16 -2.42 6.50 15.44
CA TRP A 16 -1.19 7.24 15.09
C TRP A 16 0.10 6.53 15.54
N LYS A 17 0.06 5.67 16.57
CA LYS A 17 1.23 4.88 17.00
C LYS A 17 1.69 3.91 15.93
N MET A 18 0.79 3.51 15.04
CA MET A 18 1.10 2.63 13.91
C MET A 18 2.06 3.30 12.92
N LEU A 19 2.14 4.64 12.88
CA LEU A 19 3.14 5.36 12.10
C LEU A 19 4.56 4.95 12.48
N PHE A 20 4.88 4.98 13.77
CA PHE A 20 6.20 4.66 14.29
C PHE A 20 6.54 3.18 14.11
N ILE A 21 5.53 2.33 14.23
CA ILE A 21 5.65 0.89 13.98
C ILE A 21 5.96 0.64 12.49
N GLY A 22 5.23 1.30 11.59
CA GLY A 22 5.47 1.21 10.16
C GLY A 22 6.89 1.66 9.81
N MET A 23 7.31 2.81 10.36
CA MET A 23 8.69 3.28 10.18
C MET A 23 9.72 2.27 10.68
N LEU A 24 9.50 1.66 11.84
CA LEU A 24 10.40 0.65 12.41
C LEU A 24 10.48 -0.59 11.51
N TYR A 25 9.33 -1.16 11.12
CA TYR A 25 9.27 -2.38 10.31
C TYR A 25 9.92 -2.18 8.95
N ALA A 26 9.56 -1.11 8.23
CA ALA A 26 10.15 -0.79 6.93
C ALA A 26 11.66 -0.49 7.02
N SER A 27 12.10 0.23 8.07
CA SER A 27 13.53 0.46 8.32
C SER A 27 14.28 -0.85 8.52
N LEU A 28 13.78 -1.73 9.39
CA LEU A 28 14.40 -3.02 9.64
C LEU A 28 14.46 -3.86 8.37
N SER A 29 13.41 -3.88 7.55
CA SER A 29 13.39 -4.62 6.29
C SER A 29 14.47 -4.16 5.31
N LEU A 30 14.63 -2.85 5.10
CA LEU A 30 15.67 -2.32 4.21
C LEU A 30 17.08 -2.58 4.77
N ILE A 31 17.29 -2.28 6.06
CA ILE A 31 18.59 -2.43 6.72
C ILE A 31 19.03 -3.89 6.70
N LEU A 32 18.14 -4.83 7.05
CA LEU A 32 18.46 -6.26 7.03
C LEU A 32 18.84 -6.73 5.64
N VAL A 33 18.06 -6.37 4.62
CA VAL A 33 18.38 -6.79 3.24
C VAL A 33 19.69 -6.19 2.76
N HIS A 34 19.93 -4.92 3.04
CA HIS A 34 21.18 -4.24 2.69
C HIS A 34 22.40 -4.93 3.31
N PHE A 35 22.38 -5.18 4.62
CA PHE A 35 23.54 -5.73 5.33
C PHE A 35 23.74 -7.23 5.12
N LEU A 36 22.66 -8.02 5.04
CA LEU A 36 22.76 -9.47 4.94
C LEU A 36 22.97 -9.95 3.50
N PHE A 37 22.35 -9.29 2.51
CA PHE A 37 22.31 -9.78 1.13
C PHE A 37 22.96 -8.83 0.13
N GLY A 38 23.34 -7.61 0.52
CA GLY A 38 23.91 -6.61 -0.39
C GLY A 38 25.22 -7.02 -1.06
N ASN A 39 26.04 -7.83 -0.38
CA ASN A 39 27.34 -8.31 -0.90
C ASN A 39 27.24 -9.67 -1.61
N ASP A 40 26.08 -10.32 -1.62
CA ASP A 40 25.90 -11.61 -2.26
C ASP A 40 25.68 -11.44 -3.77
N GLY A 41 26.36 -12.25 -4.60
CA GLY A 41 26.31 -12.11 -6.06
C GLY A 41 24.97 -12.49 -6.71
N VAL A 42 24.10 -13.22 -6.00
CA VAL A 42 22.81 -13.70 -6.51
C VAL A 42 21.66 -13.03 -5.77
N LEU A 43 21.64 -13.11 -4.44
CA LEU A 43 20.56 -12.59 -3.60
C LEU A 43 20.44 -11.07 -3.69
N SER A 44 21.54 -10.34 -3.89
CA SER A 44 21.48 -8.89 -4.06
C SER A 44 20.54 -8.45 -5.18
N LYS A 45 20.39 -9.24 -6.26
CA LYS A 45 19.51 -8.95 -7.40
C LYS A 45 18.01 -9.01 -7.04
N PHE A 46 17.65 -9.75 -6.00
CA PHE A 46 16.28 -9.91 -5.51
C PHE A 46 15.97 -9.03 -4.29
N SER A 47 16.85 -8.07 -3.98
CA SER A 47 16.73 -7.24 -2.78
C SER A 47 15.39 -6.52 -2.69
N GLY A 48 14.89 -5.93 -3.78
CA GLY A 48 13.57 -5.27 -3.79
C GLY A 48 12.41 -6.15 -3.34
N LEU A 49 12.37 -7.41 -3.77
CA LEU A 49 11.35 -8.36 -3.32
C LEU A 49 11.57 -8.77 -1.86
N MET A 50 12.82 -9.03 -1.46
CA MET A 50 13.14 -9.41 -0.07
C MET A 50 12.77 -8.32 0.94
N VAL A 51 12.95 -7.04 0.58
CA VAL A 51 12.54 -5.89 1.42
C VAL A 51 11.04 -5.97 1.71
N VAL A 52 10.22 -6.20 0.68
CA VAL A 52 8.77 -6.35 0.83
C VAL A 52 8.44 -7.59 1.67
N LEU A 53 9.10 -8.72 1.43
CA LEU A 53 8.86 -9.95 2.18
C LEU A 53 9.13 -9.79 3.69
N PHE A 54 10.25 -9.18 4.09
CA PHE A 54 10.51 -8.91 5.51
C PHE A 54 9.48 -7.94 6.10
N CYS A 55 9.09 -6.91 5.35
CA CYS A 55 8.10 -5.94 5.81
C CYS A 55 6.73 -6.61 6.03
N VAL A 56 6.36 -7.51 5.14
CA VAL A 56 5.17 -8.37 5.26
C VAL A 56 5.27 -9.25 6.49
N MET A 57 6.39 -9.95 6.71
CA MET A 57 6.57 -10.82 7.88
C MET A 57 6.37 -10.07 9.20
N PHE A 58 6.93 -8.87 9.35
CA PHE A 58 6.74 -8.07 10.56
C PHE A 58 5.29 -7.59 10.75
N SER A 59 4.58 -7.35 9.65
CA SER A 59 3.25 -6.72 9.66
C SER A 59 2.09 -7.71 9.65
N LEU A 60 2.35 -8.96 9.21
CA LEU A 60 1.34 -10.00 9.04
C LEU A 60 0.55 -10.30 10.32
N PRO A 61 1.17 -10.44 11.51
CA PRO A 61 0.43 -10.73 12.73
C PRO A 61 -0.56 -9.62 13.09
N PHE A 62 -0.13 -8.36 12.98
CA PHE A 62 -0.99 -7.21 13.24
C PHE A 62 -2.20 -7.18 12.28
N MET A 63 -1.96 -7.35 10.98
CA MET A 63 -3.03 -7.37 9.97
C MET A 63 -4.01 -8.52 10.23
N TYR A 64 -3.50 -9.73 10.49
CA TYR A 64 -4.31 -10.93 10.74
C TYR A 64 -5.26 -10.76 11.92
N TYR A 65 -4.74 -10.35 13.07
CA TYR A 65 -5.58 -10.21 14.26
C TYR A 65 -6.54 -9.02 14.16
N SER A 66 -6.18 -7.95 13.45
CA SER A 66 -7.08 -6.82 13.20
C SER A 66 -8.27 -7.28 12.36
N ILE A 67 -8.05 -7.94 11.21
CA ILE A 67 -9.15 -8.47 10.37
C ILE A 67 -10.07 -9.41 11.16
N LYS A 68 -9.49 -10.29 12.00
CA LYS A 68 -10.28 -11.22 12.81
C LYS A 68 -11.17 -10.51 13.84
N LEU A 69 -10.70 -9.39 14.39
CA LEU A 69 -11.48 -8.57 15.31
C LEU A 69 -12.61 -7.86 14.57
N GLU A 70 -12.30 -7.25 13.42
CA GLU A 70 -13.26 -6.54 12.57
C GLU A 70 -14.43 -7.43 12.12
N GLU A 71 -14.19 -8.68 11.75
CA GLU A 71 -15.26 -9.61 11.37
C GLU A 71 -16.22 -9.92 12.53
N THR A 72 -15.71 -9.97 13.77
CA THR A 72 -16.55 -10.20 14.94
C THR A 72 -17.44 -9.00 15.24
N GLU A 73 -16.94 -7.78 14.96
CA GLU A 73 -17.71 -6.55 15.13
C GLU A 73 -18.75 -6.38 14.02
N ASP A 74 -18.42 -6.75 12.77
CA ASP A 74 -19.32 -6.66 11.61
C ASP A 74 -20.62 -7.45 11.79
N GLU A 75 -20.58 -8.61 12.47
CA GLU A 75 -21.78 -9.43 12.76
C GLU A 75 -22.92 -8.63 13.42
N GLN A 76 -22.58 -7.59 14.19
CA GLN A 76 -23.54 -6.81 14.99
C GLN A 76 -23.96 -5.50 14.31
N VAL A 77 -23.39 -5.16 13.15
CA VAL A 77 -23.47 -3.82 12.58
C VAL A 77 -24.31 -3.80 11.30
N GLU A 78 -25.15 -2.77 11.15
CA GLU A 78 -25.98 -2.56 9.97
C GLU A 78 -25.94 -1.10 9.52
N GLY A 79 -26.12 -0.92 8.21
CA GLY A 79 -26.19 0.39 7.58
C GLY A 79 -24.84 1.07 7.40
N ILE A 80 -24.74 1.94 6.39
CA ILE A 80 -23.48 2.56 5.95
C ILE A 80 -22.74 3.29 7.09
N ARG A 81 -23.48 4.04 7.92
CA ARG A 81 -22.88 4.76 9.05
C ARG A 81 -22.38 3.83 10.15
N GLY A 82 -23.10 2.73 10.41
CA GLY A 82 -22.68 1.72 11.38
C GLY A 82 -21.41 1.04 10.90
N ILE A 83 -21.41 0.57 9.64
CA ILE A 83 -20.28 -0.12 8.99
C ILE A 83 -19.02 0.76 9.05
N TRP A 84 -19.13 2.04 8.64
CA TRP A 84 -17.99 2.95 8.71
C TRP A 84 -17.52 3.17 10.14
N GLY A 85 -18.45 3.38 11.09
CA GLY A 85 -18.12 3.59 12.49
C GLY A 85 -17.37 2.42 13.10
N ALA A 86 -17.76 1.18 12.77
CA ALA A 86 -17.10 -0.03 13.25
C ALA A 86 -15.68 -0.17 12.70
N HIS A 87 -15.51 -0.01 11.38
CA HIS A 87 -14.23 -0.36 10.73
C HIS A 87 -13.23 0.79 10.61
N SER A 88 -13.65 2.03 10.89
CA SER A 88 -12.80 3.21 10.68
C SER A 88 -11.51 3.18 11.49
N ASP A 89 -11.53 2.66 12.73
CA ASP A 89 -10.34 2.60 13.58
C ASP A 89 -9.25 1.69 13.00
N ALA A 90 -9.60 0.51 12.49
CA ALA A 90 -8.66 -0.35 11.77
C ALA A 90 -8.16 0.29 10.48
N ILE A 91 -9.05 0.91 9.69
CA ILE A 91 -8.66 1.62 8.46
C ILE A 91 -7.62 2.71 8.81
N TYR A 92 -7.87 3.52 9.84
CA TYR A 92 -6.92 4.54 10.28
C TYR A 92 -5.60 3.94 10.78
N GLY A 93 -5.64 2.87 11.58
CA GLY A 93 -4.44 2.18 12.04
C GLY A 93 -3.58 1.68 10.87
N PHE A 94 -4.21 1.11 9.86
CA PHE A 94 -3.57 0.67 8.63
C PHE A 94 -3.01 1.82 7.77
N MET A 95 -3.75 2.92 7.63
CA MET A 95 -3.28 4.11 6.92
C MET A 95 -2.03 4.71 7.58
N TRP A 96 -1.99 4.78 8.92
CA TRP A 96 -0.80 5.23 9.65
C TRP A 96 0.38 4.28 9.49
N LEU A 97 0.15 2.96 9.54
CA LEU A 97 1.18 1.96 9.28
C LEU A 97 1.80 2.15 7.89
N PHE A 98 0.94 2.30 6.87
CA PHE A 98 1.34 2.51 5.48
C PHE A 98 2.14 3.81 5.29
N LEU A 99 1.71 4.90 5.90
CA LEU A 99 2.47 6.16 5.89
C LEU A 99 3.86 5.98 6.52
N GLY A 100 3.94 5.18 7.59
CA GLY A 100 5.20 4.81 8.22
C GLY A 100 6.14 4.05 7.27
N PHE A 101 5.58 3.12 6.49
CA PHE A 101 6.34 2.42 5.45
C PHE A 101 6.90 3.40 4.41
N ILE A 102 6.07 4.31 3.90
CA ILE A 102 6.50 5.27 2.87
C ILE A 102 7.66 6.13 3.38
N ILE A 103 7.53 6.69 4.58
CA ILE A 103 8.54 7.58 5.15
C ILE A 103 9.87 6.83 5.32
N ALA A 104 9.85 5.64 5.92
CA ALA A 104 11.06 4.87 6.16
C ALA A 104 11.69 4.34 4.87
N PHE A 105 10.88 3.79 3.94
CA PHE A 105 11.39 3.33 2.65
C PHE A 105 11.99 4.48 1.84
N SER A 106 11.33 5.63 1.77
CA SER A 106 11.84 6.81 1.05
C SER A 106 13.15 7.31 1.67
N PHE A 107 13.20 7.43 3.00
CA PHE A 107 14.39 7.90 3.72
C PHE A 107 15.58 6.95 3.50
N TRP A 108 15.42 5.65 3.77
CA TRP A 108 16.52 4.70 3.68
C TRP A 108 16.94 4.41 2.24
N TYR A 109 16.01 4.47 1.28
CA TYR A 109 16.37 4.33 -0.13
C TYR A 109 17.33 5.44 -0.59
N ILE A 110 17.06 6.69 -0.18
CA ILE A 110 17.94 7.83 -0.46
C ILE A 110 19.25 7.72 0.33
N VAL A 111 19.21 7.35 1.61
CA VAL A 111 20.40 7.27 2.48
C VAL A 111 21.36 6.16 2.06
N LEU A 112 20.85 4.97 1.72
CA LEU A 112 21.68 3.81 1.41
C LEU A 112 22.22 3.83 -0.03
N GLN A 113 21.59 4.61 -0.93
CA GLN A 113 21.97 4.75 -2.34
C GLN A 113 22.25 3.41 -3.06
N ASN A 114 21.54 2.36 -2.66
CA ASN A 114 21.71 1.03 -3.24
C ASN A 114 20.60 0.77 -4.27
N PRO A 115 20.95 0.63 -5.57
CA PRO A 115 19.96 0.51 -6.64
C PRO A 115 19.17 -0.79 -6.59
N ASN A 116 19.69 -1.81 -5.93
CA ASN A 116 19.03 -3.10 -5.84
C ASN A 116 17.89 -3.11 -4.80
N LEU A 117 17.92 -2.22 -3.81
CA LEU A 117 16.97 -2.27 -2.68
C LEU A 117 15.52 -1.99 -3.08
N LEU A 118 15.29 -1.24 -4.16
CA LEU A 118 13.96 -0.96 -4.72
C LEU A 118 13.91 -1.16 -6.24
N ASN A 119 14.73 -2.04 -6.79
CA ASN A 119 14.85 -2.24 -8.25
C ASN A 119 13.51 -2.63 -8.92
N ALA A 120 12.85 -3.68 -8.41
CA ALA A 120 11.58 -4.16 -8.96
C ALA A 120 10.44 -3.13 -8.79
N GLN A 121 10.52 -2.31 -7.73
CA GLN A 121 9.59 -1.23 -7.46
C GLN A 121 9.73 -0.08 -8.47
N ILE A 122 10.96 0.28 -8.84
CA ILE A 122 11.23 1.27 -9.90
C ILE A 122 10.73 0.72 -11.25
N GLU A 123 10.97 -0.55 -11.55
CA GLU A 123 10.43 -1.19 -12.76
C GLU A 123 8.90 -1.12 -12.80
N THR A 124 8.22 -1.37 -11.68
CA THR A 124 6.77 -1.23 -11.55
C THR A 124 6.33 0.22 -11.75
N TYR A 125 7.03 1.18 -11.14
CA TYR A 125 6.77 2.60 -11.34
C TYR A 125 6.88 2.98 -12.82
N CYS A 126 7.93 2.50 -13.50
CA CYS A 126 8.15 2.71 -14.93
C CYS A 126 7.12 2.01 -15.82
N SER A 127 6.65 0.82 -15.47
CA SER A 127 5.60 0.15 -16.24
C SER A 127 4.26 0.89 -16.19
N ILE A 128 3.96 1.55 -15.07
CA ILE A 128 2.75 2.35 -14.90
C ILE A 128 2.86 3.70 -15.63
N ASN A 129 4.00 4.37 -15.49
CA ASN A 129 4.17 5.75 -15.98
C ASN A 129 4.76 5.84 -17.40
N SER A 130 5.38 4.77 -17.90
CA SER A 130 6.08 4.72 -19.19
C SER A 130 6.01 3.33 -19.83
N PRO A 131 4.80 2.77 -20.08
CA PRO A 131 4.60 1.38 -20.51
C PRO A 131 5.32 1.01 -21.81
N GLY A 132 5.58 1.96 -22.71
CA GLY A 132 6.30 1.74 -23.97
C GLY A 132 7.83 1.88 -23.88
N ALA A 133 8.36 2.27 -22.73
CA ALA A 133 9.75 2.75 -22.59
C ALA A 133 10.35 2.38 -21.21
N ILE A 134 10.01 1.19 -20.69
CA ILE A 134 10.38 0.77 -19.33
C ILE A 134 11.90 0.78 -19.13
N GLN A 135 12.67 0.19 -20.05
CA GLN A 135 14.12 0.09 -19.88
C GLN A 135 14.81 1.46 -19.87
N SER A 136 14.38 2.37 -20.74
CA SER A 136 14.90 3.75 -20.75
C SER A 136 14.50 4.49 -19.48
N CYS A 137 13.27 4.34 -19.02
CA CYS A 137 12.78 4.91 -17.75
C CYS A 137 13.60 4.42 -16.55
N VAL A 138 13.87 3.12 -16.44
CA VAL A 138 14.70 2.56 -15.36
C VAL A 138 16.13 3.09 -15.44
N SER A 139 16.70 3.21 -16.64
CA SER A 139 18.06 3.75 -16.81
C SER A 139 18.15 5.23 -16.45
N GLU A 140 17.10 6.00 -16.74
CA GLU A 140 16.98 7.42 -16.43
C GLU A 140 16.88 7.69 -14.92
N TYR A 141 16.27 6.77 -14.18
CA TYR A 141 16.14 6.88 -12.74
C TYR A 141 17.29 6.24 -11.97
N SER A 142 18.35 5.79 -12.65
CA SER A 142 19.60 5.45 -11.95
C SER A 142 20.13 6.68 -11.19
N PHE A 143 20.79 6.45 -10.04
CA PHE A 143 21.32 7.52 -9.19
C PHE A 143 22.29 8.50 -9.90
N THR A 144 22.71 8.19 -11.12
CA THR A 144 23.67 8.96 -11.92
C THR A 144 23.06 9.65 -13.15
N ALA A 145 21.79 9.40 -13.47
CA ALA A 145 21.16 9.91 -14.67
C ALA A 145 20.42 11.25 -14.45
N HIS A 146 20.39 12.07 -15.50
CA HIS A 146 19.65 13.33 -15.53
C HIS A 146 18.25 13.06 -16.08
N ALA A 147 17.21 13.45 -15.34
CA ALA A 147 15.82 13.25 -15.72
C ALA A 147 15.52 13.89 -17.10
N ILE A 148 14.95 13.11 -18.00
CA ILE A 148 14.41 13.51 -19.29
C ILE A 148 12.88 13.52 -19.14
N SER A 149 12.25 14.61 -19.56
CA SER A 149 10.81 14.81 -19.34
C SER A 149 9.96 13.64 -19.89
N PRO A 150 8.90 13.22 -19.16
CA PRO A 150 8.01 12.17 -19.63
C PRO A 150 7.30 12.59 -20.92
N SER A 151 7.06 11.63 -21.81
CA SER A 151 6.23 11.84 -22.99
C SER A 151 4.78 12.14 -22.57
N ALA A 152 4.21 13.21 -23.13
CA ALA A 152 2.86 13.65 -22.81
C ALA A 152 1.83 12.72 -23.46
N LEU A 153 1.24 11.83 -22.66
CA LEU A 153 -0.03 11.16 -22.98
C LEU A 153 -1.18 12.16 -22.85
N ASP A 154 -2.23 12.00 -23.67
CA ASP A 154 -3.49 12.73 -23.47
C ASP A 154 -4.09 12.37 -22.10
N ASN A 155 -4.64 13.37 -21.39
CA ASN A 155 -5.13 13.23 -20.03
C ASN A 155 -6.23 12.15 -19.90
N SER A 156 -7.06 11.98 -20.94
CA SER A 156 -8.12 10.97 -20.96
C SER A 156 -7.54 9.55 -20.99
N SER A 157 -6.55 9.33 -21.86
CA SER A 157 -5.84 8.04 -21.97
C SER A 157 -5.07 7.70 -20.69
N ARG A 158 -4.46 8.72 -20.07
CA ARG A 158 -3.75 8.59 -18.80
C ARG A 158 -4.69 8.23 -17.65
N LEU A 159 -5.86 8.85 -17.57
CA LEU A 159 -6.87 8.53 -16.55
C LEU A 159 -7.33 7.07 -16.62
N LEU A 160 -7.67 6.59 -17.82
CA LEU A 160 -8.09 5.20 -18.00
C LEU A 160 -6.98 4.21 -17.63
N SER A 161 -5.72 4.54 -17.96
CA SER A 161 -4.56 3.73 -17.59
C SER A 161 -4.37 3.65 -16.07
N ILE A 162 -4.45 4.80 -15.37
CA ILE A 162 -4.30 4.88 -13.92
C ILE A 162 -5.43 4.13 -13.21
N ILE A 163 -6.69 4.41 -13.57
CA ILE A 163 -7.84 3.73 -12.98
C ILE A 163 -7.76 2.23 -13.25
N GLY A 164 -7.37 1.80 -14.45
CA GLY A 164 -7.21 0.39 -14.79
C GLY A 164 -6.15 -0.31 -13.93
N ASN A 165 -4.99 0.31 -13.73
CA ASN A 165 -3.95 -0.21 -12.87
C ASN A 165 -4.43 -0.34 -11.41
N ASN A 166 -5.01 0.73 -10.87
CA ASN A 166 -5.48 0.79 -9.50
C ASN A 166 -6.65 -0.16 -9.24
N PHE A 167 -7.52 -0.37 -10.22
CA PHE A 167 -8.57 -1.38 -10.17
C PHE A 167 -7.98 -2.80 -10.14
N GLY A 168 -6.90 -3.06 -10.88
CA GLY A 168 -6.13 -4.29 -10.79
C GLY A 168 -5.56 -4.52 -9.39
N VAL A 169 -4.97 -3.49 -8.77
CA VAL A 169 -4.48 -3.54 -7.38
C VAL A 169 -5.62 -3.81 -6.41
N LEU A 170 -6.79 -3.19 -6.60
CA LEU A 170 -7.98 -3.42 -5.78
C LEU A 170 -8.46 -4.88 -5.86
N ILE A 171 -8.60 -5.44 -7.06
CA ILE A 171 -8.96 -6.86 -7.26
C ILE A 171 -7.94 -7.78 -6.60
N PHE A 172 -6.65 -7.51 -6.81
CA PHE A 172 -5.58 -8.32 -6.25
C PHE A 172 -5.61 -8.29 -4.72
N THR A 173 -5.86 -7.12 -4.13
CA THR A 173 -6.05 -6.93 -2.69
C THR A 173 -7.23 -7.74 -2.17
N LEU A 174 -8.39 -7.69 -2.85
CA LEU A 174 -9.59 -8.44 -2.48
C LEU A 174 -9.31 -9.95 -2.47
N ILE A 175 -8.72 -10.48 -3.55
CA ILE A 175 -8.41 -11.90 -3.69
C ILE A 175 -7.40 -12.35 -2.64
N PHE A 176 -6.32 -11.60 -2.44
CA PHE A 176 -5.30 -11.95 -1.45
C PHE A 176 -5.83 -11.93 -0.03
N SER A 177 -6.69 -10.96 0.29
CA SER A 177 -7.33 -10.92 1.61
C SER A 177 -8.34 -12.04 1.80
N LEU A 178 -9.07 -12.41 0.75
CA LEU A 178 -10.01 -13.54 0.80
C LEU A 178 -9.29 -14.87 1.00
N ILE A 179 -8.21 -15.14 0.26
CA ILE A 179 -7.51 -16.43 0.29
C ILE A 179 -6.66 -16.57 1.56
N PHE A 180 -5.93 -15.51 1.92
CA PHE A 180 -4.91 -15.59 2.97
C PHE A 180 -5.27 -14.81 4.24
N GLY A 181 -6.46 -14.20 4.31
CA GLY A 181 -6.88 -13.31 5.40
C GLY A 181 -6.07 -12.01 5.39
N ALA A 182 -4.87 -12.06 5.98
CA ALA A 182 -3.93 -10.95 6.05
C ALA A 182 -3.09 -10.73 4.77
N GLY A 183 -3.29 -11.52 3.72
CA GLY A 183 -2.45 -11.50 2.50
C GLY A 183 -2.40 -10.15 1.79
N ALA A 184 -3.41 -9.30 1.96
CA ALA A 184 -3.43 -7.95 1.44
C ALA A 184 -2.20 -7.12 1.84
N ILE A 185 -1.57 -7.42 2.99
CA ILE A 185 -0.38 -6.70 3.46
C ILE A 185 0.79 -6.79 2.46
N PHE A 186 0.88 -7.86 1.66
CA PHE A 186 1.86 -7.97 0.58
C PHE A 186 1.64 -6.89 -0.49
N VAL A 187 0.40 -6.75 -0.96
CA VAL A 187 0.03 -5.76 -1.97
C VAL A 187 0.29 -4.34 -1.46
N LEU A 188 -0.04 -4.10 -0.20
CA LEU A 188 0.09 -2.80 0.44
C LEU A 188 1.56 -2.43 0.71
N ALA A 189 2.37 -3.36 1.21
CA ALA A 189 3.82 -3.14 1.38
C ALA A 189 4.52 -2.94 0.02
N TRP A 190 4.11 -3.70 -1.00
CA TRP A 190 4.57 -3.50 -2.37
C TRP A 190 4.25 -2.09 -2.86
N ASN A 191 2.98 -1.67 -2.80
CA ASN A 191 2.54 -0.35 -3.23
C ASN A 191 3.26 0.79 -2.46
N ALA A 192 3.43 0.67 -1.13
CA ALA A 192 4.21 1.61 -0.33
C ALA A 192 5.65 1.75 -0.83
N SER A 193 6.30 0.62 -1.17
CA SER A 193 7.68 0.61 -1.68
C SER A 193 7.79 1.20 -3.10
N VAL A 194 6.78 1.01 -3.97
CA VAL A 194 6.68 1.66 -5.29
C VAL A 194 6.54 3.18 -5.14
N ILE A 195 5.64 3.65 -4.28
CA ILE A 195 5.47 5.08 -3.99
C ILE A 195 6.78 5.67 -3.43
N SER A 196 7.47 4.93 -2.57
CA SER A 196 8.73 5.39 -1.96
C SER A 196 9.86 5.52 -2.99
N ALA A 197 9.95 4.60 -3.95
CA ALA A 197 10.87 4.72 -5.08
C ALA A 197 10.55 5.97 -5.91
N ALA A 198 9.27 6.22 -6.18
CA ALA A 198 8.80 7.40 -6.92
C ALA A 198 9.09 8.72 -6.17
N ILE A 199 8.95 8.73 -4.83
CA ILE A 199 9.36 9.85 -3.98
C ILE A 199 10.87 10.07 -4.09
N GLY A 200 11.69 9.01 -4.05
CA GLY A 200 13.15 9.10 -4.21
C GLY A 200 13.55 9.76 -5.53
N ILE A 201 12.90 9.32 -6.62
CA ILE A 201 13.09 9.88 -7.98
C ILE A 201 12.70 11.36 -8.01
N PHE A 202 11.50 11.70 -7.52
CA PHE A 202 11.03 13.09 -7.50
C PHE A 202 11.90 14.00 -6.65
N ALA A 203 12.34 13.50 -5.49
CA ALA A 203 13.23 14.19 -4.57
C ALA A 203 14.66 14.33 -5.13
N LYS A 204 14.95 13.78 -6.32
CA LYS A 204 16.29 13.71 -6.91
C LYS A 204 17.32 13.15 -5.93
N TYR A 205 16.89 12.17 -5.14
CA TYR A 205 17.69 11.55 -4.09
C TYR A 205 18.24 12.55 -3.06
N ASN A 206 17.53 13.67 -2.84
CA ASN A 206 17.81 14.62 -1.78
C ASN A 206 16.83 14.43 -0.62
N ILE A 207 17.36 14.18 0.58
CA ILE A 207 16.56 14.00 1.80
C ILE A 207 15.69 15.23 2.09
N GLY A 208 16.17 16.44 1.79
CA GLY A 208 15.44 17.68 1.99
C GLY A 208 14.16 17.81 1.16
N GLU A 209 14.07 17.07 0.05
CA GLU A 209 12.93 17.10 -0.88
C GLU A 209 11.91 15.99 -0.60
N ILE A 210 12.20 15.06 0.33
CA ILE A 210 11.26 14.00 0.74
C ILE A 210 9.89 14.57 1.15
N PRO A 211 9.79 15.63 1.97
CA PRO A 211 8.48 16.16 2.36
C PRO A 211 7.64 16.63 1.17
N LEU A 212 8.28 17.23 0.16
CA LEU A 212 7.59 17.69 -1.05
C LEU A 212 7.14 16.50 -1.90
N GLY A 213 7.98 15.46 -2.04
CA GLY A 213 7.60 14.23 -2.72
C GLY A 213 6.46 13.51 -2.02
N LEU A 214 6.52 13.38 -0.69
CA LEU A 214 5.44 12.80 0.10
C LEU A 214 4.13 13.56 -0.13
N LEU A 215 4.16 14.89 -0.09
CA LEU A 215 2.97 15.71 -0.33
C LEU A 215 2.40 15.47 -1.74
N ARG A 216 3.25 15.44 -2.77
CA ARG A 216 2.84 15.20 -4.15
C ARG A 216 2.08 13.88 -4.31
N TYR A 217 2.63 12.79 -3.78
CA TYR A 217 2.03 11.46 -3.95
C TYR A 217 0.86 11.20 -3.00
N MET A 218 0.85 11.78 -1.79
CA MET A 218 -0.22 11.54 -0.82
C MET A 218 -1.54 12.26 -1.13
N ILE A 219 -1.56 13.25 -2.02
CA ILE A 219 -2.81 13.93 -2.41
C ILE A 219 -3.81 12.98 -3.08
N HIS A 220 -3.35 12.14 -4.02
CA HIS A 220 -4.17 11.08 -4.62
C HIS A 220 -3.95 9.73 -3.93
N GLY A 221 -2.74 9.46 -3.45
CA GLY A 221 -2.37 8.20 -2.81
C GLY A 221 -3.12 7.93 -1.50
N PHE A 222 -3.48 8.97 -0.73
CA PHE A 222 -4.26 8.78 0.49
C PHE A 222 -5.67 8.23 0.20
N PRO A 223 -6.48 8.85 -0.70
CA PRO A 223 -7.73 8.24 -1.17
C PRO A 223 -7.55 6.84 -1.76
N GLU A 224 -6.56 6.64 -2.63
CA GLU A 224 -6.32 5.35 -3.31
C GLU A 224 -6.08 4.22 -2.30
N VAL A 225 -5.15 4.43 -1.37
CA VAL A 225 -4.76 3.41 -0.38
C VAL A 225 -5.88 3.17 0.63
N THR A 226 -6.69 4.19 0.93
CA THR A 226 -7.93 4.02 1.73
C THR A 226 -8.88 3.03 1.04
N ALA A 227 -9.07 3.15 -0.29
CA ALA A 227 -9.88 2.20 -1.04
C ALA A 227 -9.30 0.77 -0.99
N TYR A 228 -7.97 0.62 -1.02
CA TYR A 228 -7.33 -0.70 -0.88
C TYR A 228 -7.52 -1.30 0.51
N PHE A 229 -7.39 -0.52 1.58
CA PHE A 229 -7.61 -1.02 2.95
C PHE A 229 -9.08 -1.38 3.22
N ILE A 230 -10.04 -0.59 2.73
CA ILE A 230 -11.46 -0.95 2.77
C ILE A 230 -11.69 -2.28 2.03
N THR A 231 -11.07 -2.45 0.87
CA THR A 231 -11.16 -3.68 0.09
C THR A 231 -10.52 -4.87 0.80
N ALA A 232 -9.38 -4.68 1.46
CA ALA A 232 -8.71 -5.70 2.25
C ALA A 232 -9.61 -6.18 3.40
N LEU A 233 -10.19 -5.24 4.16
CA LEU A 233 -11.15 -5.58 5.21
C LEU A 233 -12.34 -6.35 4.66
N ALA A 234 -12.94 -5.88 3.56
CA ALA A 234 -14.06 -6.55 2.91
C ALA A 234 -13.70 -7.99 2.49
N GLY A 235 -12.53 -8.22 1.89
CA GLY A 235 -12.07 -9.56 1.50
C GLY A 235 -11.79 -10.47 2.69
N GLY A 236 -11.13 -9.94 3.72
CA GLY A 236 -10.84 -10.68 4.95
C GLY A 236 -12.09 -11.08 5.73
N MET A 237 -13.03 -10.15 5.89
CA MET A 237 -14.32 -10.41 6.55
C MET A 237 -15.17 -11.40 5.76
N PHE A 238 -15.20 -11.29 4.43
CA PHE A 238 -15.87 -12.27 3.58
C PHE A 238 -15.29 -13.68 3.77
N GLY A 239 -13.96 -13.82 3.73
CA GLY A 239 -13.29 -15.11 3.90
C GLY A 239 -13.52 -15.74 5.28
N VAL A 240 -13.37 -14.95 6.34
CA VAL A 240 -13.61 -15.42 7.72
C VAL A 240 -15.09 -15.76 7.94
N GLY A 241 -16.01 -14.94 7.41
CA GLY A 241 -17.45 -15.14 7.53
C GLY A 241 -17.93 -16.44 6.89
N ILE A 242 -17.39 -16.81 5.72
CA ILE A 242 -17.66 -18.12 5.07
C ILE A 242 -17.26 -19.25 6.02
N ILE A 243 -16.06 -19.18 6.59
CA ILE A 243 -15.50 -20.24 7.44
C ILE A 243 -16.28 -20.40 8.74
N ARG A 244 -16.72 -19.28 9.35
CA ARG A 244 -17.37 -19.29 10.66
C ARG A 244 -18.84 -19.70 10.61
N HIS A 245 -19.61 -19.18 9.65
CA HIS A 245 -21.07 -19.30 9.66
C HIS A 245 -21.61 -20.21 8.53
N GLY A 246 -20.81 -20.46 7.49
CA GLY A 246 -21.28 -21.20 6.30
C GLY A 246 -22.21 -20.37 5.42
N VAL A 247 -22.33 -20.75 4.14
CA VAL A 247 -22.91 -19.90 3.07
C VAL A 247 -24.43 -19.67 3.21
N ALA A 248 -25.13 -20.51 3.97
CA ALA A 248 -26.58 -20.45 4.13
C ALA A 248 -27.04 -19.76 5.44
N ASP A 249 -26.10 -19.30 6.27
CA ASP A 249 -26.42 -18.70 7.56
C ASP A 249 -26.87 -17.23 7.41
N LYS A 250 -27.82 -16.81 8.25
CA LYS A 250 -28.36 -15.44 8.21
C LYS A 250 -27.31 -14.39 8.56
N LYS A 251 -26.36 -14.71 9.45
CA LYS A 251 -25.24 -13.82 9.77
C LYS A 251 -24.30 -13.70 8.59
N PHE A 252 -24.03 -14.80 7.88
CA PHE A 252 -23.22 -14.75 6.66
C PHE A 252 -23.84 -13.84 5.59
N LEU A 253 -25.14 -13.91 5.35
CA LEU A 253 -25.82 -13.02 4.40
C LEU A 253 -25.70 -11.54 4.79
N LYS A 254 -25.71 -11.24 6.08
CA LYS A 254 -25.50 -9.88 6.60
C LYS A 254 -24.07 -9.40 6.37
N VAL A 255 -23.07 -10.23 6.69
CA VAL A 255 -21.64 -9.93 6.40
C VAL A 255 -21.44 -9.71 4.90
N LEU A 256 -22.02 -10.58 4.05
CA LEU A 256 -21.95 -10.44 2.60
C LEU A 256 -22.52 -9.09 2.12
N LEU A 257 -23.65 -8.64 2.67
CA LEU A 257 -24.21 -7.33 2.33
C LEU A 257 -23.27 -6.19 2.72
N ASN A 258 -22.68 -6.25 3.92
CA ASN A 258 -21.73 -5.24 4.39
C ASN A 258 -20.46 -5.20 3.52
N VAL A 259 -19.95 -6.38 3.12
CA VAL A 259 -18.82 -6.53 2.18
C VAL A 259 -19.13 -5.85 0.84
N VAL A 260 -20.32 -6.05 0.27
CA VAL A 260 -20.72 -5.41 -1.00
C VAL A 260 -20.78 -3.88 -0.85
N VAL A 261 -21.27 -3.38 0.29
CA VAL A 261 -21.28 -1.94 0.59
C VAL A 261 -19.86 -1.39 0.67
N LEU A 262 -18.95 -2.06 1.39
CA LEU A 262 -17.55 -1.64 1.52
C LEU A 262 -16.84 -1.61 0.17
N ILE A 263 -17.00 -2.64 -0.66
CA ILE A 263 -16.42 -2.67 -2.02
C ILE A 263 -16.97 -1.51 -2.87
N SER A 264 -18.27 -1.22 -2.76
CA SER A 264 -18.89 -0.11 -3.50
C SER A 264 -18.31 1.25 -3.07
N ILE A 265 -18.09 1.45 -1.77
CA ILE A 265 -17.43 2.64 -1.22
C ILE A 265 -15.98 2.74 -1.72
N ALA A 266 -15.22 1.64 -1.67
CA ALA A 266 -13.84 1.60 -2.14
C ALA A 266 -13.74 1.98 -3.62
N LEU A 267 -14.62 1.45 -4.48
CA LEU A 267 -14.63 1.80 -5.91
C LEU A 267 -14.92 3.29 -6.15
N ALA A 268 -15.86 3.87 -5.42
CA ALA A 268 -16.14 5.31 -5.52
C ALA A 268 -14.92 6.17 -5.12
N ILE A 269 -14.27 5.81 -4.00
CA ILE A 269 -13.05 6.49 -3.54
C ILE A 269 -11.91 6.34 -4.57
N LEU A 270 -11.75 5.15 -5.16
CA LEU A 270 -10.72 4.86 -6.15
C LEU A 270 -10.86 5.73 -7.41
N ILE A 271 -12.09 5.91 -7.89
CA ILE A 271 -12.37 6.78 -9.04
C ILE A 271 -12.01 8.24 -8.72
N ILE A 272 -12.38 8.71 -7.52
CA ILE A 272 -12.02 10.05 -7.05
C ILE A 272 -10.50 10.20 -6.98
N ALA A 273 -9.78 9.19 -6.48
CA ALA A 273 -8.31 9.18 -6.40
C ALA A 273 -7.67 9.36 -7.79
N GLY A 274 -8.13 8.61 -8.80
CA GLY A 274 -7.62 8.73 -10.17
C GLY A 274 -7.88 10.10 -10.80
N ILE A 275 -9.04 10.72 -10.53
CA ILE A 275 -9.33 12.09 -10.96
C ILE A 275 -8.37 13.08 -10.30
N ILE A 276 -8.12 12.93 -9.00
CA ILE A 276 -7.16 13.77 -8.27
C ILE A 276 -5.74 13.59 -8.84
N GLU A 277 -5.32 12.38 -9.18
CA GLU A 277 -3.99 12.11 -9.74
C GLU A 277 -3.79 12.79 -11.09
N VAL A 278 -4.77 12.71 -11.99
CA VAL A 278 -4.63 13.21 -13.37
C VAL A 278 -4.88 14.70 -13.49
N TYR A 279 -5.89 15.22 -12.78
CA TYR A 279 -6.35 16.60 -13.00
C TYR A 279 -5.94 17.57 -11.90
N VAL A 280 -5.78 17.12 -10.65
CA VAL A 280 -5.53 18.02 -9.51
C VAL A 280 -4.03 18.06 -9.17
N THR A 281 -3.40 16.90 -9.01
CA THR A 281 -1.99 16.79 -8.60
C THR A 281 -1.04 17.55 -9.54
N PRO A 282 -1.16 17.45 -10.89
CA PRO A 282 -0.27 18.17 -11.80
C PRO A 282 -0.45 19.70 -11.79
N LEU A 283 -1.59 20.21 -11.34
CA LEU A 283 -1.81 21.66 -11.18
C LEU A 283 -1.02 22.22 -9.99
N LEU A 284 -0.82 21.40 -8.96
CA LEU A 284 -0.13 21.77 -7.72
C LEU A 284 1.39 21.57 -7.80
N PHE A 285 1.85 20.61 -8.63
CA PHE A 285 3.26 20.24 -8.77
C PHE A 285 3.64 20.25 -10.25
N LYS A 286 4.10 21.41 -10.74
CA LYS A 286 4.61 21.61 -12.11
C LYS A 286 6.09 21.27 -12.23
#